data_AF-A0A9D6PRR3-F1
#
_entry.id   AF-A0A9D6PRR3-F1
#
_cell.length_a   1.000
_cell.length_b   1.000
_cell.length_c   1.000
_cell.angle_alpha   90.00
_cell.angle_beta   90.00
_cell.angle_gamma   90.00
#
_symmetry.space_group_name_H-M   'P 1'
#
loop_
_entity.id
_entity.type
_entity.pdbx_description
1 polymer ?
#
loop_
_entity_poly.entity_id
_entity_poly.type
_entity_poly.pdbx_seq_one_letter_code
_entity_poly.pdbx_strand_id
1 'polypeptide(L)'
;MKKYLWTIFLGSFFWVSVSVGADVAPSNQWSVWSGSDGSDTEIYYARKTGDVWSKPERLNQDNAVSDVSPAMALDKEGRAFVVWVRKNEDRREVYISKWDGEKWSPEEEIGGSSNLKFSEPSVAIDEEGQIWVVACGVKEGQDEIYWTSKTSLGWSSWSRLNAENNVPDLDPTILAFNHKVWVVWNGFYQEGYELFFRVWDQGSWGSQAQLFPLEKTAGSFPSLMLKDGKPNLLFYRDGKVFSSQKEGDGWTKPFSIPLSLESIFLDVWKNQGVVHTQSVWYQNERERGSQIILLDSAISAPSRGQALAWLKKFLKVNGSEAWAATNANVYSAFGDSITSGFPEDGSGGYPSRLQGKLTSKFGASTVVNRGVGGERTVDGLSRINSVLSADNPEFILIMEGTNDAGDERSPESITFNLGEMVNRAIAFGTRPVVSTITPRLDNHNGNVENTNSLIRGLAGSKGATLVDNYAAISSKSNFESLYTDHVHFNGSGYEILAQTWFSGIEGIKGGGGGGGCGTVQPKFPDKWNLNLEPLLFLTFVFLMFKGMRRWAKV
;
A
#
# COMPACT_ATOMS: atom_id res chain seq x y z
N MET A 1 -38.00 12.28 6.69
CA MET A 1 -36.60 12.44 6.24
C MET A 1 -35.76 12.82 7.44
N LYS A 2 -34.68 12.07 7.73
CA LYS A 2 -34.00 11.91 9.04
C LYS A 2 -34.65 10.86 9.95
N LYS A 3 -33.93 9.76 10.14
CA LYS A 3 -34.14 8.53 10.95
C LYS A 3 -34.01 7.33 10.02
N TYR A 4 -33.27 6.31 10.48
CA TYR A 4 -32.86 5.09 9.77
C TYR A 4 -31.57 5.18 8.94
N LEU A 5 -30.49 5.68 9.55
CA LEU A 5 -29.16 5.12 9.32
C LEU A 5 -28.89 4.22 10.52
N TRP A 6 -29.00 2.91 10.31
CA TRP A 6 -28.51 1.93 11.27
C TRP A 6 -26.99 2.04 11.29
N THR A 7 -26.48 2.69 12.31
CA THR A 7 -25.07 2.62 12.69
C THR A 7 -24.80 1.18 13.11
N ILE A 8 -24.05 0.44 12.30
CA ILE A 8 -23.48 -0.84 12.72
C ILE A 8 -22.33 -0.49 13.68
N PHE A 9 -22.68 -0.27 14.95
CA PHE A 9 -21.75 -0.39 16.06
C PHE A 9 -21.71 -1.86 16.46
N LEU A 10 -20.70 -2.57 16.00
CA LEU A 10 -20.26 -3.81 16.63
C LEU A 10 -18.88 -3.52 17.22
N GLY A 11 -18.84 -3.38 18.55
CA GLY A 11 -17.61 -3.38 19.31
C GLY A 11 -17.01 -4.78 19.21
N SER A 12 -16.06 -4.92 18.28
CA SER A 12 -15.02 -5.94 18.07
C SER A 12 -14.49 -5.63 16.67
N PHE A 13 -13.28 -5.09 16.54
CA PHE A 13 -12.76 -4.66 15.24
C PHE A 13 -12.41 -5.88 14.40
N PHE A 14 -13.27 -6.18 13.43
CA PHE A 14 -13.04 -7.20 12.42
C PHE A 14 -12.19 -6.65 11.28
N TRP A 15 -11.24 -7.45 10.79
CA TRP A 15 -10.53 -7.18 9.53
C TRP A 15 -11.51 -7.43 8.39
N VAL A 16 -12.08 -6.35 7.84
CA VAL A 16 -13.10 -6.45 6.80
C VAL A 16 -12.48 -6.10 5.44
N SER A 17 -12.18 -7.11 4.63
CA SER A 17 -12.05 -6.92 3.18
C SER A 17 -13.46 -6.82 2.60
N VAL A 18 -13.76 -5.77 1.85
CA VAL A 18 -15.09 -5.48 1.30
C VAL A 18 -15.01 -5.35 -0.21
N SER A 19 -15.93 -6.00 -0.93
CA SER A 19 -16.15 -5.81 -2.36
C SER A 19 -17.61 -5.40 -2.61
N VAL A 20 -17.82 -4.49 -3.56
CA VAL A 20 -19.15 -3.96 -3.88
C VAL A 20 -19.44 -4.12 -5.38
N GLY A 21 -20.66 -4.54 -5.71
CA GLY A 21 -21.12 -4.71 -7.09
C GLY A 21 -22.49 -4.06 -7.29
N ALA A 22 -22.70 -3.39 -8.41
CA ALA A 22 -23.98 -2.78 -8.76
C ALA A 22 -24.30 -3.00 -10.24
N ASP A 23 -25.58 -3.28 -10.53
CA ASP A 23 -26.09 -3.38 -11.89
C ASP A 23 -26.38 -1.97 -12.48
N VAL A 24 -26.37 -1.88 -13.81
CA VAL A 24 -26.72 -0.69 -14.61
C VAL A 24 -28.20 -0.32 -14.41
N ALA A 25 -29.05 -1.28 -14.03
CA ALA A 25 -30.35 -0.95 -13.44
C ALA A 25 -30.19 -0.75 -11.92
N PRO A 26 -30.53 0.43 -11.35
CA PRO A 26 -30.27 0.75 -9.94
C PRO A 26 -31.10 -0.08 -8.92
N SER A 27 -31.73 -1.18 -9.36
CA SER A 27 -32.58 -2.03 -8.55
C SER A 27 -31.84 -3.08 -7.72
N ASN A 28 -30.59 -3.44 -8.05
CA ASN A 28 -29.82 -4.47 -7.34
C ASN A 28 -28.37 -4.03 -7.08
N GLN A 29 -28.03 -3.86 -5.80
CA GLN A 29 -26.65 -3.65 -5.36
C GLN A 29 -26.23 -4.75 -4.40
N TRP A 30 -24.93 -4.98 -4.29
CA TRP A 30 -24.33 -6.04 -3.50
C TRP A 30 -23.16 -5.50 -2.72
N SER A 31 -23.05 -5.96 -1.48
CA SER A 31 -21.85 -5.82 -0.66
C SER A 31 -21.45 -7.21 -0.21
N VAL A 32 -20.17 -7.53 -0.33
CA VAL A 32 -19.57 -8.79 0.10
C VAL A 32 -18.37 -8.48 0.97
N TRP A 33 -18.19 -9.20 2.07
CA TRP A 33 -17.06 -8.94 2.95
C TRP A 33 -16.60 -10.16 3.74
N SER A 34 -15.38 -10.12 4.26
CA SER A 34 -14.87 -11.08 5.23
C SER A 34 -15.28 -10.68 6.66
N GLY A 35 -15.86 -11.60 7.43
CA GLY A 35 -16.26 -11.39 8.82
C GLY A 35 -15.85 -12.55 9.71
N SER A 36 -15.27 -12.27 10.88
CA SER A 36 -14.87 -13.32 11.82
C SER A 36 -15.96 -13.62 12.84
N ASP A 37 -16.07 -14.88 13.24
CA ASP A 37 -16.93 -15.33 14.33
C ASP A 37 -16.17 -15.53 15.66
N GLY A 38 -14.86 -15.29 15.66
CA GLY A 38 -13.95 -15.49 16.79
C GLY A 38 -13.04 -16.72 16.67
N SER A 39 -13.31 -17.64 15.76
CA SER A 39 -12.46 -18.81 15.46
C SER A 39 -11.78 -18.71 14.10
N ASP A 40 -12.55 -18.36 13.08
CA ASP A 40 -12.10 -18.18 11.71
C ASP A 40 -12.81 -16.98 11.08
N THR A 41 -12.64 -16.80 9.78
CA THR A 41 -13.24 -15.71 9.02
C THR A 41 -14.04 -16.32 7.89
N GLU A 42 -15.21 -15.77 7.63
CA GLU A 42 -16.12 -16.26 6.61
C GLU A 42 -16.58 -15.14 5.68
N ILE A 43 -17.08 -15.51 4.51
CA ILE A 43 -17.59 -14.55 3.52
C ILE A 43 -19.07 -14.28 3.79
N TYR A 44 -19.39 -13.02 3.98
CA TYR A 44 -20.75 -12.52 4.17
C TYR A 44 -21.16 -11.65 2.99
N TYR A 45 -22.47 -11.55 2.78
CA TYR A 45 -23.04 -10.68 1.78
C TYR A 45 -24.31 -9.98 2.27
N ALA A 46 -24.62 -8.86 1.65
CA ALA A 46 -25.90 -8.17 1.76
C ALA A 46 -26.27 -7.62 0.39
N ARG A 47 -27.58 -7.57 0.12
CA ARG A 47 -28.14 -7.08 -1.14
C ARG A 47 -29.05 -5.89 -0.91
N LYS A 48 -28.98 -4.90 -1.79
CA LYS A 48 -29.94 -3.81 -1.84
C LYS A 48 -30.96 -4.08 -2.95
N THR A 49 -32.24 -4.16 -2.57
CA THR A 49 -33.35 -4.20 -3.52
C THR A 49 -34.14 -2.90 -3.40
N GLY A 50 -34.10 -2.07 -4.44
CA GLY A 50 -34.56 -0.68 -4.34
C GLY A 50 -33.75 0.09 -3.30
N ASP A 51 -34.42 0.62 -2.26
CA ASP A 51 -33.77 1.39 -1.20
C ASP A 51 -33.49 0.63 0.10
N VAL A 52 -33.74 -0.67 0.13
CA VAL A 52 -33.64 -1.49 1.34
C VAL A 52 -32.52 -2.51 1.20
N TRP A 53 -31.61 -2.51 2.17
CA TRP A 53 -30.59 -3.57 2.33
C TRP A 53 -31.18 -4.79 3.05
N SER A 54 -30.82 -5.98 2.59
CA SER A 54 -31.04 -7.23 3.31
C SER A 54 -30.23 -7.26 4.60
N LYS A 55 -30.58 -8.20 5.49
CA LYS A 55 -29.67 -8.54 6.58
C LYS A 55 -28.40 -9.19 6.01
N PRO A 56 -27.26 -9.02 6.68
CA PRO A 56 -26.08 -9.84 6.41
C PRO A 56 -26.37 -11.34 6.49
N GLU A 57 -25.87 -12.08 5.50
CA GLU A 57 -25.95 -13.53 5.44
C GLU A 57 -24.59 -14.11 5.07
N ARG A 58 -24.24 -15.28 5.61
CA ARG A 58 -23.02 -15.98 5.21
C ARG A 58 -23.22 -16.59 3.82
N LEU A 59 -22.24 -16.41 2.95
CA LEU A 59 -22.21 -16.88 1.56
C LEU A 59 -21.73 -18.33 1.49
N ASN A 60 -20.65 -18.64 2.18
CA ASN A 60 -19.96 -19.92 2.14
C ASN A 60 -20.34 -20.83 3.33
N GLN A 61 -19.96 -22.09 3.23
CA GLN A 61 -20.11 -23.08 4.30
C GLN A 61 -19.21 -22.72 5.46
N ASP A 62 -19.74 -22.91 6.67
CA ASP A 62 -18.94 -22.90 7.89
C ASP A 62 -17.88 -23.99 7.77
N ASN A 63 -16.63 -23.59 7.73
CA ASN A 63 -15.54 -24.53 7.64
C ASN A 63 -14.45 -24.08 8.61
N ALA A 64 -13.74 -25.05 9.22
CA ALA A 64 -12.75 -24.73 10.25
C ALA A 64 -11.47 -24.05 9.72
N VAL A 65 -11.53 -23.42 8.54
CA VAL A 65 -10.44 -22.70 7.90
C VAL A 65 -10.95 -21.33 7.44
N SER A 66 -10.09 -20.32 7.39
CA SER A 66 -10.56 -18.97 7.12
C SER A 66 -10.75 -18.71 5.63
N ASP A 67 -11.86 -18.06 5.28
CA ASP A 67 -12.17 -17.50 3.98
C ASP A 67 -12.09 -15.96 4.02
N VAL A 68 -11.23 -15.39 3.17
CA VAL A 68 -10.82 -13.98 3.23
C VAL A 68 -10.69 -13.34 1.84
N SER A 69 -10.51 -12.03 1.80
CA SER A 69 -10.26 -11.25 0.58
C SER A 69 -11.29 -11.49 -0.54
N PRO A 70 -12.60 -11.31 -0.29
CA PRO A 70 -13.59 -11.50 -1.33
C PRO A 70 -13.50 -10.40 -2.39
N ALA A 71 -13.68 -10.79 -3.65
CA ALA A 71 -13.92 -9.89 -4.76
C ALA A 71 -15.13 -10.35 -5.55
N MET A 72 -15.86 -9.42 -6.16
CA MET A 72 -17.08 -9.75 -6.88
C MET A 72 -17.21 -9.09 -8.23
N ALA A 73 -17.85 -9.77 -9.17
CA ALA A 73 -18.27 -9.22 -10.45
C ALA A 73 -19.73 -9.55 -10.72
N LEU A 74 -20.35 -8.75 -11.58
CA LEU A 74 -21.66 -9.03 -12.15
C LEU A 74 -21.50 -9.39 -13.62
N ASP A 75 -22.31 -10.32 -14.11
CA ASP A 75 -22.46 -10.52 -15.55
C ASP A 75 -23.48 -9.55 -16.16
N LYS A 76 -23.65 -9.63 -17.48
CA LYS A 76 -24.60 -8.77 -18.23
C LYS A 76 -26.07 -8.97 -17.85
N GLU A 77 -26.40 -10.06 -17.16
CA GLU A 77 -27.74 -10.31 -16.60
C GLU A 77 -27.86 -9.88 -15.13
N GLY A 78 -26.81 -9.27 -14.56
CA GLY A 78 -26.77 -8.82 -13.16
C GLY A 78 -26.59 -9.95 -12.15
N ARG A 79 -26.20 -11.16 -12.58
CA ARG A 79 -25.91 -12.28 -11.66
C ARG A 79 -24.55 -12.06 -11.01
N ALA A 80 -24.50 -12.23 -9.70
CA ALA A 80 -23.29 -12.04 -8.92
C ALA A 80 -22.38 -13.27 -8.94
N PHE A 81 -21.09 -13.02 -9.09
CA PHE A 81 -20.01 -13.98 -8.93
C PHE A 81 -19.09 -13.45 -7.85
N VAL A 82 -18.78 -14.28 -6.86
CA VAL A 82 -17.89 -13.92 -5.76
C VAL A 82 -16.74 -14.90 -5.76
N VAL A 83 -15.52 -14.37 -5.76
CA VAL A 83 -14.30 -15.13 -5.52
C VAL A 83 -13.71 -14.73 -4.17
N TRP A 84 -13.02 -15.65 -3.51
CA TRP A 84 -12.32 -15.39 -2.25
C TRP A 84 -11.15 -16.35 -2.09
N VAL A 85 -10.29 -16.09 -1.10
CA VAL A 85 -9.19 -16.98 -0.74
C VAL A 85 -9.59 -17.80 0.47
N ARG A 86 -9.54 -19.12 0.34
CA ARG A 86 -9.58 -20.05 1.47
C ARG A 86 -8.15 -20.34 1.91
N LYS A 87 -7.87 -20.16 3.19
CA LYS A 87 -6.54 -20.41 3.77
C LYS A 87 -6.59 -21.46 4.87
N ASN A 88 -5.70 -22.45 4.76
CA ASN A 88 -5.29 -23.31 5.87
C ASN A 88 -3.78 -23.14 6.12
N GLU A 89 -3.20 -23.90 7.05
CA GLU A 89 -1.79 -23.73 7.46
C GLU A 89 -0.80 -23.73 6.27
N ASP A 90 -1.03 -24.57 5.26
CA ASP A 90 -0.08 -24.78 4.15
C ASP A 90 -0.58 -24.30 2.79
N ARG A 91 -1.89 -24.04 2.66
CA ARG A 91 -2.56 -23.83 1.39
C ARG A 91 -3.37 -22.55 1.39
N ARG A 92 -3.33 -21.84 0.25
CA ARG A 92 -4.14 -20.65 -0.02
C ARG A 92 -4.70 -20.76 -1.44
N GLU A 93 -5.94 -21.21 -1.55
CA GLU A 93 -6.64 -21.39 -2.83
C GLU A 93 -7.71 -20.35 -3.06
N VAL A 94 -8.00 -20.09 -4.34
CA VAL A 94 -9.10 -19.22 -4.74
C VAL A 94 -10.34 -20.08 -4.99
N TYR A 95 -11.46 -19.70 -4.38
CA TYR A 95 -12.77 -20.32 -4.59
C TYR A 95 -13.72 -19.35 -5.27
N ILE A 96 -14.76 -19.87 -5.92
CA ILE A 96 -15.85 -19.10 -6.50
C ILE A 96 -17.23 -19.65 -6.08
N SER A 97 -18.20 -18.75 -5.97
CA SER A 97 -19.63 -19.09 -5.99
C SER A 97 -20.42 -18.08 -6.82
N LYS A 98 -21.50 -18.55 -7.44
CA LYS A 98 -22.38 -17.80 -8.32
C LYS A 98 -23.79 -17.74 -7.75
N TRP A 99 -24.41 -16.57 -7.82
CA TRP A 99 -25.82 -16.40 -7.54
C TRP A 99 -26.70 -16.82 -8.72
N ASP A 100 -27.63 -17.74 -8.52
CA ASP A 100 -28.54 -18.24 -9.58
C ASP A 100 -29.85 -17.45 -9.71
N GLY A 101 -30.12 -16.54 -8.77
CA GLY A 101 -31.39 -15.83 -8.65
C GLY A 101 -32.02 -16.02 -7.28
N GLU A 102 -31.82 -17.19 -6.67
CA GLU A 102 -32.42 -17.61 -5.40
C GLU A 102 -31.38 -17.99 -4.35
N LYS A 103 -30.26 -18.60 -4.76
CA LYS A 103 -29.20 -19.07 -3.86
C LYS A 103 -27.81 -19.02 -4.49
N TRP A 104 -26.80 -19.14 -3.63
CA TRP A 104 -25.42 -19.36 -4.04
C TRP A 104 -25.21 -20.81 -4.51
N SER A 105 -24.43 -20.98 -5.57
CA SER A 105 -23.97 -22.29 -6.03
C SER A 105 -23.03 -22.93 -4.99
N PRO A 106 -22.83 -24.26 -5.04
CA PRO A 106 -21.73 -24.89 -4.33
C PRO A 106 -20.41 -24.19 -4.67
N GLU A 107 -19.54 -24.13 -3.66
CA GLU A 107 -18.21 -23.54 -3.78
C GLU A 107 -17.35 -24.39 -4.72
N GLU A 108 -16.60 -23.72 -5.57
CA GLU A 108 -15.74 -24.37 -6.56
C GLU A 108 -14.31 -23.84 -6.43
N GLU A 109 -13.34 -24.72 -6.25
CA GLU A 109 -11.91 -24.38 -6.28
C GLU A 109 -11.49 -24.00 -7.71
N ILE A 110 -10.84 -22.85 -7.86
CA ILE A 110 -10.47 -22.28 -9.16
C ILE A 110 -9.11 -22.81 -9.64
N GLY A 111 -9.06 -23.27 -10.89
CA GLY A 111 -7.80 -23.57 -11.59
C GLY A 111 -7.08 -24.86 -11.14
N GLY A 112 -7.70 -25.65 -10.26
CA GLY A 112 -7.17 -26.89 -9.72
C GLY A 112 -6.02 -26.70 -8.72
N SER A 113 -5.54 -27.81 -8.15
CA SER A 113 -4.49 -27.76 -7.13
C SER A 113 -3.19 -27.20 -7.70
N SER A 114 -2.73 -26.10 -7.11
CA SER A 114 -1.46 -25.45 -7.43
C SER A 114 -0.57 -25.44 -6.19
N ASN A 115 0.74 -25.34 -6.38
CA ASN A 115 1.67 -25.10 -5.27
C ASN A 115 1.83 -23.60 -4.96
N LEU A 116 0.97 -22.75 -5.53
CA LEU A 116 0.97 -21.31 -5.30
C LEU A 116 0.14 -21.02 -4.06
N LYS A 117 0.59 -20.02 -3.30
CA LYS A 117 -0.20 -19.48 -2.19
C LYS A 117 -0.83 -18.15 -2.64
N PHE A 118 -2.14 -18.14 -2.86
CA PHE A 118 -2.84 -16.99 -3.43
C PHE A 118 -3.22 -15.91 -2.40
N SER A 119 -3.33 -14.67 -2.88
CA SER A 119 -3.89 -13.50 -2.19
C SER A 119 -4.52 -12.55 -3.22
N GLU A 120 -5.38 -11.64 -2.77
CA GLU A 120 -6.01 -10.60 -3.60
C GLU A 120 -6.60 -11.07 -4.93
N PRO A 121 -7.59 -11.98 -4.91
CA PRO A 121 -8.26 -12.36 -6.14
C PRO A 121 -9.09 -11.19 -6.67
N SER A 122 -9.18 -11.08 -7.99
CA SER A 122 -10.13 -10.21 -8.68
C SER A 122 -10.76 -10.98 -9.82
N VAL A 123 -12.05 -10.74 -10.08
CA VAL A 123 -12.85 -11.48 -11.06
C VAL A 123 -13.52 -10.53 -12.04
N ALA A 124 -13.65 -10.95 -13.29
CA ALA A 124 -14.46 -10.30 -14.32
C ALA A 124 -15.22 -11.34 -15.15
N ILE A 125 -16.40 -10.97 -15.64
CA ILE A 125 -17.21 -11.80 -16.53
C ILE A 125 -17.33 -11.07 -17.87
N ASP A 126 -16.94 -11.71 -18.96
CA ASP A 126 -17.03 -11.11 -20.30
C ASP A 126 -18.44 -11.23 -20.92
N GLU A 127 -18.63 -10.65 -22.11
CA GLU A 127 -19.92 -10.62 -22.79
C GLU A 127 -20.43 -12.02 -23.20
N GLU A 128 -19.51 -12.98 -23.36
CA GLU A 128 -19.78 -14.38 -23.66
C GLU A 128 -20.10 -15.21 -22.40
N GLY A 129 -19.92 -14.64 -21.21
CA GLY A 129 -20.13 -15.30 -19.92
C GLY A 129 -18.95 -16.16 -19.47
N GLN A 130 -17.78 -16.02 -20.10
CA GLN A 130 -16.54 -16.61 -19.63
C GLN A 130 -16.04 -15.84 -18.40
N ILE A 131 -15.59 -16.61 -17.42
CA ILE A 131 -15.12 -16.10 -16.12
C ILE A 131 -13.62 -15.91 -16.22
N TRP A 132 -13.13 -14.75 -15.83
CA TRP A 132 -11.71 -14.43 -15.76
C TRP A 132 -11.34 -14.10 -14.33
N VAL A 133 -10.26 -14.71 -13.83
CA VAL A 133 -9.78 -14.49 -12.46
C VAL A 133 -8.29 -14.19 -12.52
N VAL A 134 -7.89 -13.17 -11.77
CA VAL A 134 -6.49 -12.85 -11.48
C VAL A 134 -6.27 -12.86 -9.98
N ALA A 135 -5.06 -13.17 -9.54
CA ALA A 135 -4.67 -13.14 -8.13
C ALA A 135 -3.16 -12.92 -8.01
N CYS A 136 -2.72 -12.41 -6.86
CA CYS A 136 -1.33 -12.54 -6.44
C CYS A 136 -1.09 -14.00 -6.05
N GLY A 137 -0.04 -14.62 -6.57
CA GLY A 137 0.38 -15.96 -6.19
C GLY A 137 1.85 -15.94 -5.76
N VAL A 138 2.13 -16.52 -4.59
CA VAL A 138 3.51 -16.64 -4.11
C VAL A 138 4.16 -17.87 -4.71
N LYS A 139 5.27 -17.67 -5.43
CA LYS A 139 6.17 -18.73 -5.91
C LYS A 139 7.60 -18.40 -5.49
N GLU A 140 8.26 -19.34 -4.81
CA GLU A 140 9.68 -19.18 -4.40
C GLU A 140 9.94 -17.89 -3.58
N GLY A 141 8.96 -17.49 -2.76
CA GLY A 141 9.05 -16.31 -1.90
C GLY A 141 8.68 -14.98 -2.57
N GLN A 142 8.34 -14.96 -3.86
CA GLN A 142 7.97 -13.71 -4.55
C GLN A 142 6.47 -13.68 -4.89
N ASP A 143 5.85 -12.53 -4.65
CA ASP A 143 4.49 -12.24 -5.07
C ASP A 143 4.48 -11.89 -6.57
N GLU A 144 3.69 -12.66 -7.33
CA GLU A 144 3.60 -12.56 -8.79
C GLU A 144 2.12 -12.54 -9.22
N ILE A 145 1.82 -12.01 -10.41
CA ILE A 145 0.45 -11.96 -10.90
C ILE A 145 0.13 -13.22 -11.70
N TYR A 146 -0.90 -13.94 -11.29
CA TYR A 146 -1.41 -15.12 -11.99
C TYR A 146 -2.81 -14.88 -12.51
N TRP A 147 -3.15 -15.56 -13.60
CA TRP A 147 -4.49 -15.53 -14.17
C TRP A 147 -4.98 -16.94 -14.52
N THR A 148 -6.30 -17.08 -14.59
CA THR A 148 -7.00 -18.23 -15.13
C THR A 148 -8.37 -17.80 -15.66
N SER A 149 -9.00 -18.65 -16.47
CA SER A 149 -10.34 -18.43 -16.98
C SER A 149 -11.16 -19.72 -17.04
N LYS A 150 -12.49 -19.59 -17.02
CA LYS A 150 -13.43 -20.70 -17.11
C LYS A 150 -14.28 -20.58 -18.38
N THR A 151 -14.22 -21.60 -19.22
CA THR A 151 -15.11 -21.77 -20.37
C THR A 151 -16.10 -22.91 -20.11
N SER A 152 -16.94 -23.25 -21.10
CA SER A 152 -17.77 -24.46 -21.04
C SER A 152 -16.97 -25.76 -20.91
N LEU A 153 -15.66 -25.74 -21.20
CA LEU A 153 -14.76 -26.88 -21.06
C LEU A 153 -14.16 -27.01 -19.65
N GLY A 154 -14.40 -26.04 -18.77
CA GLY A 154 -13.82 -25.98 -17.43
C GLY A 154 -12.76 -24.87 -17.27
N TRP A 155 -12.05 -24.91 -16.15
CA TRP A 155 -10.97 -23.98 -15.83
C TRP A 155 -9.70 -24.28 -16.62
N SER A 156 -9.02 -23.23 -17.07
CA SER A 156 -7.60 -23.32 -17.40
C SER A 156 -6.74 -23.48 -16.15
N SER A 157 -5.51 -23.94 -16.32
CA SER A 157 -4.51 -23.89 -15.25
C SER A 157 -4.04 -22.45 -15.00
N TRP A 158 -3.66 -22.15 -13.76
CA TRP A 158 -3.05 -20.88 -13.39
C TRP A 158 -1.77 -20.62 -14.19
N SER A 159 -1.67 -19.44 -14.79
CA SER A 159 -0.52 -19.02 -15.59
C SER A 159 -0.02 -17.66 -15.13
N ARG A 160 1.30 -17.48 -15.03
CA ARG A 160 1.91 -16.19 -14.69
C ARG A 160 1.58 -15.17 -15.79
N LEU A 161 1.16 -13.98 -15.38
CA LEU A 161 0.77 -12.89 -16.25
C LEU A 161 1.89 -11.86 -16.43
N ASN A 162 2.56 -11.45 -15.36
CA ASN A 162 3.64 -10.48 -15.41
C ASN A 162 4.96 -11.12 -15.93
N ALA A 163 5.87 -10.30 -16.43
CA ALA A 163 7.19 -10.74 -16.91
C ALA A 163 8.10 -11.17 -15.75
N GLU A 164 8.96 -12.16 -16.01
CA GLU A 164 9.96 -12.63 -15.04
C GLU A 164 10.85 -11.48 -14.53
N ASN A 165 10.90 -11.34 -13.20
CA ASN A 165 11.70 -10.34 -12.52
C ASN A 165 12.00 -10.80 -11.07
N ASN A 166 12.71 -9.97 -10.30
CA ASN A 166 13.11 -10.25 -8.91
C ASN A 166 12.52 -9.23 -7.93
N VAL A 167 11.37 -8.67 -8.26
CA VAL A 167 10.69 -7.65 -7.47
C VAL A 167 9.21 -7.99 -7.34
N PRO A 168 8.55 -7.60 -6.24
CA PRO A 168 7.14 -7.93 -6.05
C PRO A 168 6.23 -7.27 -7.09
N ASP A 169 5.29 -8.06 -7.62
CA ASP A 169 4.14 -7.59 -8.38
C ASP A 169 2.85 -7.88 -7.58
N LEU A 170 2.09 -6.82 -7.26
CA LEU A 170 1.02 -6.83 -6.26
C LEU A 170 -0.31 -6.30 -6.80
N ASP A 171 -1.37 -6.56 -6.04
CA ASP A 171 -2.70 -5.92 -6.15
C ASP A 171 -3.27 -5.89 -7.59
N PRO A 172 -3.51 -7.06 -8.22
CA PRO A 172 -4.08 -7.11 -9.54
C PRO A 172 -5.57 -6.78 -9.53
N THR A 173 -6.00 -6.02 -10.53
CA THR A 173 -7.41 -5.76 -10.84
C THR A 173 -7.70 -6.14 -12.28
N ILE A 174 -8.93 -6.57 -12.56
CA ILE A 174 -9.35 -7.06 -13.86
C ILE A 174 -10.67 -6.43 -14.31
N LEU A 175 -10.80 -6.19 -15.61
CA LEU A 175 -12.03 -5.75 -16.26
C LEU A 175 -12.17 -6.42 -17.62
N ALA A 176 -13.32 -7.06 -17.85
CA ALA A 176 -13.72 -7.53 -19.18
C ALA A 176 -14.66 -6.50 -19.82
N PHE A 177 -14.32 -6.04 -21.03
CA PHE A 177 -15.11 -5.06 -21.76
C PHE A 177 -14.76 -5.03 -23.26
N ASN A 178 -15.79 -5.02 -24.11
CA ASN A 178 -15.71 -5.01 -25.57
C ASN A 178 -14.82 -6.13 -26.12
N HIS A 179 -15.05 -7.38 -25.69
CA HIS A 179 -14.28 -8.57 -26.08
C HIS A 179 -12.79 -8.51 -25.72
N LYS A 180 -12.40 -7.60 -24.82
CA LYS A 180 -11.05 -7.49 -24.27
C LYS A 180 -11.06 -7.68 -22.78
N VAL A 181 -9.96 -8.23 -22.25
CA VAL A 181 -9.76 -8.37 -20.80
C VAL A 181 -8.53 -7.57 -20.41
N TRP A 182 -8.75 -6.57 -19.57
CA TRP A 182 -7.71 -5.67 -19.06
C TRP A 182 -7.32 -6.15 -17.67
N VAL A 183 -6.02 -6.32 -17.46
CA VAL A 183 -5.47 -6.54 -16.12
C VAL A 183 -4.47 -5.45 -15.85
N VAL A 184 -4.62 -4.79 -14.70
CA VAL A 184 -3.69 -3.78 -14.19
C VAL A 184 -3.19 -4.26 -12.83
N TRP A 185 -1.93 -4.03 -12.52
CA TRP A 185 -1.34 -4.40 -11.22
C TRP A 185 -0.23 -3.42 -10.84
N ASN A 186 0.22 -3.50 -9.59
CA ASN A 186 1.37 -2.80 -9.08
C ASN A 186 2.65 -3.57 -9.36
N GLY A 187 3.57 -3.02 -10.17
CA GLY A 187 4.90 -3.61 -10.38
C GLY A 187 6.00 -2.65 -9.94
N PHE A 188 7.00 -3.16 -9.23
CA PHE A 188 8.14 -2.33 -8.84
C PHE A 188 9.04 -2.04 -10.04
N TYR A 189 9.31 -0.75 -10.31
CA TYR A 189 10.10 -0.32 -11.44
C TYR A 189 11.04 0.83 -11.07
N GLN A 190 12.33 0.66 -11.39
CA GLN A 190 13.43 1.57 -11.02
C GLN A 190 13.49 1.81 -9.51
N GLU A 191 12.79 2.84 -9.05
CA GLU A 191 12.86 3.30 -7.67
C GLU A 191 11.52 3.16 -6.93
N GLY A 192 10.42 2.75 -7.56
CA GLY A 192 9.10 2.68 -6.91
C GLY A 192 8.06 1.85 -7.65
N TYR A 193 6.89 1.68 -7.02
CA TYR A 193 5.78 0.96 -7.62
C TYR A 193 5.08 1.79 -8.68
N GLU A 194 4.95 1.22 -9.87
CA GLU A 194 4.24 1.79 -11.00
C GLU A 194 3.08 0.86 -11.37
N LEU A 195 2.13 1.39 -12.13
CA LEU A 195 1.03 0.58 -12.64
C LEU A 195 1.45 -0.07 -13.95
N PHE A 196 1.33 -1.38 -14.04
CA PHE A 196 1.55 -2.14 -15.26
C PHE A 196 0.23 -2.73 -15.75
N PHE A 197 0.16 -3.00 -17.04
CA PHE A 197 -1.02 -3.64 -17.61
C PHE A 197 -0.69 -4.63 -18.72
N ARG A 198 -1.62 -5.56 -18.93
CA ARG A 198 -1.75 -6.40 -20.13
C ARG A 198 -3.21 -6.43 -20.56
N VAL A 199 -3.40 -6.67 -21.85
CA VAL A 199 -4.73 -6.79 -22.45
C VAL A 199 -4.79 -8.12 -23.18
N TRP A 200 -5.79 -8.92 -22.84
CA TRP A 200 -6.18 -10.06 -23.66
C TRP A 200 -7.01 -9.53 -24.82
N ASP A 201 -6.57 -9.81 -26.04
CA ASP A 201 -7.25 -9.46 -27.26
C ASP A 201 -6.99 -10.55 -28.31
N GLN A 202 -8.01 -10.91 -29.08
CA GLN A 202 -7.91 -11.90 -30.17
C GLN A 202 -7.26 -13.24 -29.78
N GLY A 203 -7.48 -13.70 -28.54
CA GLY A 203 -7.03 -15.01 -28.08
C GLY A 203 -5.62 -15.06 -27.48
N SER A 204 -5.00 -13.92 -27.18
CA SER A 204 -3.70 -13.88 -26.50
C SER A 204 -3.52 -12.63 -25.63
N TRP A 205 -2.63 -12.72 -24.63
CA TRP A 205 -2.17 -11.55 -23.88
C TRP A 205 -1.17 -10.74 -24.71
N GLY A 206 -1.42 -9.44 -24.83
CA GLY A 206 -0.44 -8.49 -25.37
C GLY A 206 0.79 -8.34 -24.47
N SER A 207 1.75 -7.53 -24.94
CA SER A 207 2.96 -7.20 -24.18
C SER A 207 2.64 -6.45 -22.89
N GLN A 208 3.39 -6.74 -21.83
CA GLN A 208 3.40 -5.91 -20.62
C GLN A 208 3.85 -4.49 -20.94
N ALA A 209 3.11 -3.51 -20.43
CA ALA A 209 3.48 -2.10 -20.55
C ALA A 209 3.21 -1.36 -19.25
N GLN A 210 4.03 -0.35 -18.97
CA GLN A 210 3.78 0.60 -17.89
C GLN A 210 2.65 1.55 -18.30
N LEU A 211 1.75 1.81 -17.36
CA LEU A 211 0.73 2.82 -17.46
C LEU A 211 1.33 4.18 -17.07
N PHE A 212 1.13 5.21 -17.90
CA PHE A 212 1.66 6.58 -17.67
C PHE A 212 3.19 6.72 -17.54
N PRO A 213 4.01 6.11 -18.45
CA PRO A 213 5.47 6.06 -18.32
C PRO A 213 6.18 7.41 -18.33
N LEU A 214 5.58 8.44 -18.95
CA LEU A 214 6.16 9.78 -19.03
C LEU A 214 5.93 10.62 -17.76
N GLU A 215 4.99 10.22 -16.93
CA GLU A 215 4.64 10.96 -15.72
C GLU A 215 5.36 10.43 -14.46
N LYS A 216 6.08 9.28 -14.56
CA LYS A 216 6.72 8.56 -13.43
C LYS A 216 5.79 8.52 -12.21
N THR A 217 4.60 7.98 -12.43
CA THR A 217 3.51 8.03 -11.47
C THR A 217 3.56 6.84 -10.54
N ALA A 218 4.24 7.00 -9.40
CA ALA A 218 4.07 6.06 -8.30
C ALA A 218 2.58 6.03 -7.90
N GLY A 219 1.89 4.94 -8.20
CA GLY A 219 0.48 4.76 -7.91
C GLY A 219 0.25 3.35 -7.40
N SER A 220 -0.51 3.19 -6.32
CA SER A 220 -0.85 1.90 -5.70
C SER A 220 -2.35 1.63 -5.73
N PHE A 221 -2.73 0.37 -5.49
CA PHE A 221 -4.12 -0.09 -5.43
C PHE A 221 -4.94 0.23 -6.69
N PRO A 222 -4.56 -0.29 -7.87
CA PRO A 222 -5.36 -0.10 -9.05
C PRO A 222 -6.73 -0.76 -8.88
N SER A 223 -7.76 -0.06 -9.32
CA SER A 223 -9.11 -0.59 -9.45
C SER A 223 -9.66 -0.25 -10.82
N LEU A 224 -9.92 -1.27 -11.63
CA LEU A 224 -10.59 -1.14 -12.91
C LEU A 224 -12.10 -1.27 -12.73
N MET A 225 -12.83 -0.34 -13.35
CA MET A 225 -14.29 -0.33 -13.36
C MET A 225 -14.83 0.26 -14.66
N LEU A 226 -16.12 0.09 -14.89
CA LEU A 226 -16.82 0.88 -15.91
C LEU A 226 -17.36 2.17 -15.30
N LYS A 227 -17.08 3.29 -15.96
CA LYS A 227 -17.67 4.59 -15.67
C LYS A 227 -18.16 5.18 -16.98
N ASP A 228 -19.44 5.55 -17.04
CA ASP A 228 -20.09 6.10 -18.24
C ASP A 228 -19.93 5.19 -19.48
N GLY A 229 -20.01 3.87 -19.26
CA GLY A 229 -19.85 2.86 -20.31
C GLY A 229 -18.43 2.72 -20.86
N LYS A 230 -17.42 3.27 -20.18
CA LYS A 230 -16.01 3.18 -20.57
C LYS A 230 -15.15 2.63 -19.43
N PRO A 231 -14.06 1.91 -19.74
CA PRO A 231 -13.06 1.55 -18.74
C PRO A 231 -12.52 2.79 -18.03
N ASN A 232 -12.48 2.73 -16.71
CA ASN A 232 -11.95 3.76 -15.84
C ASN A 232 -11.08 3.11 -14.77
N LEU A 233 -9.90 3.69 -14.57
CA LEU A 233 -8.95 3.26 -13.59
C LEU A 233 -8.96 4.25 -12.42
N LEU A 234 -9.10 3.70 -11.22
CA LEU A 234 -8.83 4.38 -9.96
C LEU A 234 -7.51 3.89 -9.39
N PHE A 235 -6.73 4.77 -8.78
CA PHE A 235 -5.51 4.40 -8.08
C PHE A 235 -5.15 5.45 -7.02
N TYR A 236 -4.40 5.05 -6.01
CA TYR A 236 -3.94 5.91 -4.93
C TYR A 236 -2.53 6.43 -5.19
N ARG A 237 -2.26 7.69 -4.83
CA ARG A 237 -0.94 8.32 -4.89
C ARG A 237 -0.87 9.50 -3.93
N ASP A 238 0.20 9.60 -3.15
CA ASP A 238 0.53 10.78 -2.32
C ASP A 238 -0.66 11.28 -1.46
N GLY A 239 -1.41 10.37 -0.82
CA GLY A 239 -2.56 10.76 0.00
C GLY A 239 -3.83 11.07 -0.79
N LYS A 240 -3.86 10.81 -2.11
CA LYS A 240 -4.97 11.19 -2.99
C LYS A 240 -5.38 10.02 -3.89
N VAL A 241 -6.67 9.97 -4.20
CA VAL A 241 -7.20 9.05 -5.22
C VAL A 241 -7.19 9.77 -6.57
N PHE A 242 -6.68 9.09 -7.59
CA PHE A 242 -6.65 9.52 -8.97
C PHE A 242 -7.63 8.71 -9.80
N SER A 243 -8.17 9.35 -10.84
CA SER A 243 -8.98 8.71 -11.87
C SER A 243 -8.40 9.00 -13.24
N SER A 244 -8.44 7.98 -14.09
CA SER A 244 -8.15 8.09 -15.52
C SER A 244 -9.13 7.21 -16.28
N GLN A 245 -9.89 7.81 -17.20
CA GLN A 245 -10.81 7.10 -18.08
C GLN A 245 -10.13 6.77 -19.41
N LYS A 246 -10.50 5.64 -20.00
CA LYS A 246 -10.05 5.21 -21.32
C LYS A 246 -10.76 6.01 -22.41
N GLU A 247 -9.99 6.58 -23.33
CA GLU A 247 -10.49 7.30 -24.51
C GLU A 247 -9.75 6.86 -25.78
N GLY A 248 -10.48 6.21 -26.70
CA GLY A 248 -9.87 5.56 -27.87
C GLY A 248 -8.81 4.55 -27.45
N ASP A 249 -7.61 4.65 -28.04
CA ASP A 249 -6.47 3.80 -27.71
C ASP A 249 -5.65 4.29 -26.50
N GLY A 250 -5.93 5.49 -25.98
CA GLY A 250 -5.23 6.07 -24.82
C GLY A 250 -6.02 6.05 -23.50
N TRP A 251 -5.35 6.46 -22.45
CA TRP A 251 -5.93 6.82 -21.15
C TRP A 251 -5.85 8.33 -21.00
N THR A 252 -6.88 8.94 -20.43
CA THR A 252 -6.87 10.37 -20.10
C THR A 252 -5.78 10.68 -19.08
N LYS A 253 -5.30 11.92 -19.07
CA LYS A 253 -4.34 12.35 -18.04
C LYS A 253 -4.95 12.14 -16.65
N PRO A 254 -4.27 11.45 -15.71
CA PRO A 254 -4.80 11.25 -14.38
C PRO A 254 -5.13 12.57 -13.69
N PHE A 255 -6.33 12.65 -13.12
CA PHE A 255 -6.74 13.78 -12.29
C PHE A 255 -7.04 13.29 -10.88
N SER A 256 -6.65 14.06 -9.87
CA SER A 256 -7.01 13.76 -8.49
C SER A 256 -8.50 14.02 -8.33
N ILE A 257 -9.23 13.04 -7.82
CA ILE A 257 -10.63 13.24 -7.43
C ILE A 257 -10.61 14.12 -6.17
N PRO A 258 -11.19 15.34 -6.20
CA PRO A 258 -11.34 16.15 -5.01
C PRO A 258 -12.34 15.44 -4.11
N LEU A 259 -11.85 14.91 -2.99
CA LEU A 259 -12.66 14.19 -2.04
C LEU A 259 -13.43 15.21 -1.18
N SER A 260 -14.61 15.66 -1.65
CA SER A 260 -15.63 16.17 -0.74
C SER A 260 -16.51 14.99 -0.35
N LEU A 261 -16.80 14.85 0.93
CA LEU A 261 -17.44 13.64 1.44
C LEU A 261 -18.77 13.28 0.84
N GLU A 262 -19.57 14.30 0.62
CA GLU A 262 -20.87 14.12 0.00
C GLU A 262 -20.68 13.77 -1.47
N SER A 263 -19.65 14.28 -2.17
CA SER A 263 -19.51 14.05 -3.61
C SER A 263 -19.01 12.67 -3.99
N ILE A 264 -18.16 11.99 -3.22
CA ILE A 264 -17.71 10.62 -3.61
C ILE A 264 -18.83 9.62 -3.40
N PHE A 265 -19.48 9.66 -2.23
CA PHE A 265 -20.58 8.75 -1.93
C PHE A 265 -21.81 9.07 -2.78
N LEU A 266 -21.97 10.30 -3.31
CA LEU A 266 -23.03 10.62 -4.26
C LEU A 266 -22.62 10.44 -5.73
N ASP A 267 -21.39 10.68 -6.16
CA ASP A 267 -20.96 10.51 -7.58
C ASP A 267 -20.59 9.07 -7.92
N VAL A 268 -19.99 8.31 -7.01
CA VAL A 268 -19.77 6.86 -7.18
C VAL A 268 -21.11 6.12 -7.12
N TRP A 269 -22.08 6.66 -6.39
CA TRP A 269 -23.44 6.11 -6.29
C TRP A 269 -24.37 6.54 -7.43
N LYS A 270 -24.19 7.74 -7.98
CA LYS A 270 -24.95 8.24 -9.14
C LYS A 270 -24.44 7.67 -10.46
N ASN A 271 -23.16 7.29 -10.55
CA ASN A 271 -22.57 6.77 -11.78
C ASN A 271 -22.42 5.26 -11.68
N GLN A 272 -23.31 4.57 -12.38
CA GLN A 272 -23.51 3.13 -12.36
C GLN A 272 -22.26 2.38 -12.86
N GLY A 273 -21.73 1.49 -12.00
CA GLY A 273 -20.62 0.59 -12.30
C GLY A 273 -20.25 -0.26 -11.09
N VAL A 274 -19.74 -1.48 -11.33
CA VAL A 274 -19.13 -2.34 -10.30
C VAL A 274 -17.87 -1.65 -9.79
N VAL A 275 -17.73 -1.50 -8.47
CA VAL A 275 -16.55 -0.88 -7.84
C VAL A 275 -15.80 -1.96 -7.06
N HIS A 276 -14.71 -2.46 -7.64
CA HIS A 276 -13.75 -3.25 -6.88
C HIS A 276 -12.98 -2.32 -5.94
N THR A 277 -13.22 -2.40 -4.63
CA THR A 277 -12.40 -1.69 -3.64
C THR A 277 -11.48 -2.70 -2.96
N GLN A 278 -10.19 -2.71 -3.28
CA GLN A 278 -9.19 -3.20 -2.33
C GLN A 278 -8.86 -2.03 -1.39
N SER A 279 -8.76 -2.32 -0.10
CA SER A 279 -8.70 -1.35 0.99
C SER A 279 -7.60 -0.29 0.81
N VAL A 280 -7.99 0.98 0.66
CA VAL A 280 -7.11 2.15 0.71
C VAL A 280 -7.31 2.84 2.06
N TRP A 281 -6.26 2.94 2.87
CA TRP A 281 -6.31 3.49 4.23
C TRP A 281 -5.84 4.96 4.30
N TYR A 282 -6.57 5.84 5.02
CA TYR A 282 -6.15 7.22 5.38
C TYR A 282 -6.85 7.71 6.67
N GLN A 283 -6.17 8.50 7.53
CA GLN A 283 -6.73 9.06 8.78
C GLN A 283 -6.25 10.50 9.07
N ASN A 284 -7.13 11.34 9.67
CA ASN A 284 -6.88 12.71 10.18
C ASN A 284 -7.21 12.78 11.70
N GLU A 285 -6.49 13.63 12.44
CA GLU A 285 -6.26 13.70 13.89
C GLU A 285 -7.43 14.11 14.80
N ARG A 286 -8.70 14.25 14.35
CA ARG A 286 -9.71 14.92 15.20
C ARG A 286 -11.01 14.21 15.63
N GLU A 287 -11.59 13.21 14.95
CA GLU A 287 -12.84 12.59 15.46
C GLU A 287 -12.97 11.09 15.10
N ARG A 288 -13.33 10.25 16.09
CA ARG A 288 -13.41 8.77 16.02
C ARG A 288 -14.79 8.24 15.61
N GLY A 289 -14.80 7.09 14.91
CA GLY A 289 -15.89 6.10 15.03
C GLY A 289 -17.00 6.10 13.98
N SER A 290 -16.83 6.73 12.81
CA SER A 290 -17.72 6.54 11.65
C SER A 290 -16.95 6.78 10.34
N GLN A 291 -17.19 5.94 9.32
CA GLN A 291 -16.76 6.20 7.93
C GLN A 291 -17.24 7.59 7.53
N ILE A 292 -16.32 8.50 7.12
CA ILE A 292 -16.47 9.68 6.21
C ILE A 292 -15.35 10.81 6.43
N ILE A 293 -14.64 11.23 5.35
CA ILE A 293 -13.42 12.11 5.06
C ILE A 293 -13.50 13.68 5.18
N LEU A 294 -12.80 14.41 6.07
CA LEU A 294 -12.87 15.91 6.10
C LEU A 294 -11.63 16.67 5.53
N LEU A 295 -11.90 17.83 4.88
CA LEU A 295 -10.99 18.84 4.26
C LEU A 295 -10.61 20.00 5.22
N ASP A 296 -9.43 20.62 5.06
CA ASP A 296 -9.26 22.11 5.01
C ASP A 296 -7.91 22.58 4.35
N SER A 297 -8.01 23.77 3.76
CA SER A 297 -7.20 24.68 2.93
C SER A 297 -5.88 25.20 3.54
N ALA A 298 -4.93 25.90 2.90
CA ALA A 298 -4.68 26.50 1.58
C ALA A 298 -3.15 26.74 1.47
N ILE A 299 -2.51 26.63 0.29
CA ILE A 299 -1.29 27.42 0.00
C ILE A 299 -1.30 27.91 -1.46
N SER A 300 -1.28 29.23 -1.58
CA SER A 300 -1.12 30.04 -2.79
C SER A 300 0.21 29.78 -3.52
N ALA A 301 0.16 29.93 -4.85
CA ALA A 301 1.29 29.72 -5.77
C ALA A 301 2.61 30.40 -5.35
N PRO A 302 3.77 29.74 -5.59
CA PRO A 302 5.05 30.30 -5.18
C PRO A 302 5.52 31.43 -6.11
N SER A 303 6.03 32.50 -5.48
CA SER A 303 6.61 33.67 -6.16
C SER A 303 8.00 33.38 -6.74
N ARG A 304 8.48 34.31 -7.59
CA ARG A 304 9.75 34.25 -8.33
C ARG A 304 11.00 33.93 -7.46
N GLY A 305 10.94 34.19 -6.15
CA GLY A 305 12.01 33.86 -5.20
C GLY A 305 12.15 32.35 -4.93
N GLN A 306 11.06 31.59 -4.98
CA GLN A 306 11.06 30.13 -4.74
C GLN A 306 11.56 29.35 -5.97
N ALA A 307 11.30 29.84 -7.18
CA ALA A 307 11.90 29.30 -8.41
C ALA A 307 13.44 29.50 -8.43
N LEU A 308 13.93 30.61 -7.87
CA LEU A 308 15.36 30.90 -7.78
C LEU A 308 16.08 30.05 -6.72
N ALA A 309 15.38 29.71 -5.63
CA ALA A 309 15.88 28.76 -4.62
C ALA A 309 15.98 27.34 -5.20
N TRP A 310 15.02 26.94 -6.04
CA TRP A 310 15.02 25.66 -6.74
C TRP A 310 16.19 25.54 -7.74
N LEU A 311 16.47 26.60 -8.51
CA LEU A 311 17.59 26.63 -9.47
C LEU A 311 18.97 26.56 -8.78
N LYS A 312 19.10 27.15 -7.58
CA LYS A 312 20.33 27.04 -6.77
C LYS A 312 20.54 25.65 -6.18
N LYS A 313 19.46 24.89 -5.98
CA LYS A 313 19.50 23.48 -5.52
C LYS A 313 19.96 22.55 -6.65
N PHE A 314 19.60 22.85 -7.89
CA PHE A 314 19.92 22.04 -9.08
C PHE A 314 21.40 22.16 -9.54
N LEU A 315 22.09 23.26 -9.20
CA LEU A 315 23.48 23.51 -9.63
C LEU A 315 24.55 23.04 -8.61
N LYS A 316 24.14 22.40 -7.49
CA LYS A 316 25.06 21.79 -6.52
C LYS A 316 25.24 20.29 -6.78
N VAL A 317 25.70 19.91 -7.96
CA VAL A 317 26.29 18.58 -8.17
C VAL A 317 27.55 18.74 -8.99
N ASN A 318 28.67 18.91 -8.28
CA ASN A 318 30.01 18.48 -8.65
C ASN A 318 30.94 18.84 -7.49
N GLY A 319 31.24 17.85 -6.65
CA GLY A 319 32.14 17.98 -5.52
C GLY A 319 31.65 17.20 -4.31
N SER A 320 32.48 16.25 -3.89
CA SER A 320 32.42 15.41 -2.70
C SER A 320 31.84 16.07 -1.44
N GLU A 321 31.06 15.28 -0.69
CA GLU A 321 30.65 15.47 0.71
C GLU A 321 29.80 16.71 1.03
N ALA A 322 28.49 16.59 0.84
CA ALA A 322 27.52 17.32 1.65
C ALA A 322 26.25 16.49 1.76
N TRP A 323 26.13 15.73 2.85
CA TRP A 323 24.83 15.31 3.38
C TRP A 323 23.96 16.56 3.44
N ALA A 324 22.71 16.52 2.95
CA ALA A 324 21.78 17.60 3.22
C ALA A 324 21.77 17.80 4.75
N ALA A 325 21.94 19.03 5.23
CA ALA A 325 21.95 19.29 6.66
C ALA A 325 20.57 18.92 7.22
N THR A 326 20.44 17.70 7.75
CA THR A 326 19.26 17.24 8.45
C THR A 326 19.07 18.09 9.70
N ASN A 327 17.83 18.21 10.14
CA ASN A 327 17.53 18.95 11.37
C ASN A 327 17.96 18.10 12.57
N ALA A 328 19.01 18.53 13.27
CA ALA A 328 19.46 17.88 14.48
C ALA A 328 18.31 17.73 15.49
N ASN A 329 18.24 16.57 16.14
CA ASN A 329 17.18 16.18 17.08
C ASN A 329 15.75 16.16 16.49
N VAL A 330 15.60 16.06 15.17
CA VAL A 330 14.30 15.75 14.53
C VAL A 330 14.25 14.27 14.17
N TYR A 331 13.17 13.61 14.58
CA TYR A 331 12.94 12.18 14.46
C TYR A 331 11.59 11.95 13.78
N SER A 332 11.56 11.30 12.63
CA SER A 332 10.30 10.92 11.97
C SER A 332 9.94 9.48 12.38
N ALA A 333 8.90 9.32 13.18
CA ALA A 333 8.35 8.00 13.53
C ALA A 333 7.44 7.52 12.39
N PHE A 334 7.95 6.63 11.54
CA PHE A 334 7.36 6.20 10.28
C PHE A 334 6.85 4.76 10.37
N GLY A 335 5.57 4.55 10.09
CA GLY A 335 4.96 3.22 10.15
C GLY A 335 3.45 3.25 10.16
N ASP A 336 2.86 2.20 10.72
CA ASP A 336 1.43 1.91 10.64
C ASP A 336 0.59 2.44 11.85
N SER A 337 -0.54 1.79 12.15
CA SER A 337 -1.42 2.09 13.28
C SER A 337 -0.71 2.01 14.63
N ILE A 338 0.26 1.12 14.80
CA ILE A 338 1.05 1.00 16.03
C ILE A 338 1.86 2.28 16.22
N THR A 339 2.43 2.82 15.15
CA THR A 339 3.14 4.11 15.16
C THR A 339 2.20 5.28 15.36
N SER A 340 1.00 5.24 14.78
CA SER A 340 -0.02 6.28 15.01
C SER A 340 -0.42 6.39 16.49
N GLY A 341 -0.31 5.29 17.24
CA GLY A 341 -0.64 5.21 18.67
C GLY A 341 -2.04 4.65 18.96
N PHE A 342 -2.68 4.01 17.99
CA PHE A 342 -3.99 3.40 18.18
C PHE A 342 -3.95 2.26 19.22
N PRO A 343 -4.91 2.15 20.17
CA PRO A 343 -6.16 2.90 20.26
C PRO A 343 -6.12 4.06 21.25
N GLU A 344 -4.95 4.53 21.70
CA GLU A 344 -4.88 5.61 22.68
C GLU A 344 -5.25 6.95 22.04
N ASP A 345 -6.32 7.59 22.52
CA ASP A 345 -6.66 8.96 22.12
C ASP A 345 -5.82 9.96 22.88
N GLY A 346 -5.09 10.81 22.17
CA GLY A 346 -4.43 11.99 22.74
C GLY A 346 -3.13 11.75 23.49
N SER A 347 -2.76 10.51 23.84
CA SER A 347 -1.42 10.21 24.39
C SER A 347 -0.33 10.13 23.32
N GLY A 348 -0.70 9.89 22.06
CA GLY A 348 0.20 9.86 20.90
C GLY A 348 1.13 8.65 20.82
N GLY A 349 0.74 7.50 21.40
CA GLY A 349 1.45 6.22 21.26
C GLY A 349 2.89 6.23 21.78
N TYR A 350 3.75 5.40 21.20
CA TYR A 350 5.19 5.44 21.50
C TYR A 350 5.87 6.74 21.05
N PRO A 351 5.51 7.41 19.92
CA PRO A 351 6.22 8.61 19.48
C PRO A 351 6.17 9.75 20.50
N SER A 352 5.02 9.98 21.13
CA SER A 352 4.86 10.99 22.17
C SER A 352 5.65 10.67 23.45
N ARG A 353 5.69 9.40 23.86
CA ARG A 353 6.53 8.95 25.00
C ARG A 353 8.02 9.09 24.69
N LEU A 354 8.41 8.76 23.46
CA LEU A 354 9.78 8.89 22.96
C LEU A 354 10.24 10.35 22.93
N GLN A 355 9.36 11.28 22.54
CA GLN A 355 9.62 12.73 22.58
C GLN A 355 10.10 13.18 23.96
N GLY A 356 9.44 12.76 25.04
CA GLY A 356 9.83 13.10 26.41
C GLY A 356 11.22 12.58 26.78
N LYS A 357 11.53 11.34 26.41
CA LYS A 357 12.84 10.70 26.68
C LYS A 357 13.96 11.39 25.92
N LEU A 358 13.76 11.68 24.63
CA LEU A 358 14.74 12.36 23.79
C LEU A 358 14.98 13.80 24.25
N THR A 359 13.91 14.54 24.57
CA THR A 359 14.05 15.92 25.08
C THR A 359 14.84 15.95 26.39
N SER A 360 14.58 15.00 27.29
CA SER A 360 15.27 14.91 28.58
C SER A 360 16.76 14.60 28.43
N LYS A 361 17.15 13.78 27.43
CA LYS A 361 18.53 13.34 27.23
C LYS A 361 19.36 14.26 26.33
N PHE A 362 18.78 14.74 25.22
CA PHE A 362 19.50 15.44 24.15
C PHE A 362 19.11 16.92 24.01
N GLY A 363 18.27 17.44 24.93
CA GLY A 363 17.73 18.80 24.84
C GLY A 363 16.60 18.90 23.81
N ALA A 364 16.25 20.11 23.39
CA ALA A 364 15.14 20.36 22.47
C ALA A 364 15.16 19.38 21.28
N SER A 365 14.13 18.54 21.23
CA SER A 365 13.95 17.47 20.26
C SER A 365 12.54 17.53 19.68
N THR A 366 12.33 16.97 18.50
CA THR A 366 11.01 16.87 17.87
C THR A 366 10.81 15.46 17.32
N VAL A 367 9.79 14.75 17.79
CA VAL A 367 9.34 13.49 17.22
C VAL A 367 8.08 13.75 16.42
N VAL A 368 8.18 13.65 15.10
CA VAL A 368 7.04 13.79 14.18
C VAL A 368 6.39 12.42 14.03
N ASN A 369 5.14 12.28 14.46
CA ASN A 369 4.37 11.07 14.24
C ASN A 369 3.93 11.01 12.78
N ARG A 370 4.46 10.04 12.03
CA ARG A 370 4.13 9.75 10.63
C ARG A 370 3.46 8.38 10.50
N GLY A 371 2.77 7.93 11.56
CA GLY A 371 1.99 6.70 11.59
C GLY A 371 0.70 6.80 10.76
N VAL A 372 0.42 5.79 9.93
CA VAL A 372 -0.81 5.68 9.13
C VAL A 372 -1.49 4.34 9.40
N GLY A 373 -2.71 4.36 9.95
CA GLY A 373 -3.42 3.13 10.29
C GLY A 373 -3.65 2.23 9.08
N GLY A 374 -3.44 0.91 9.23
CA GLY A 374 -3.62 -0.07 8.15
C GLY A 374 -2.59 -0.03 7.03
N GLU A 375 -1.56 0.82 7.12
CA GLU A 375 -0.56 0.98 6.07
C GLU A 375 0.32 -0.26 5.87
N ARG A 376 0.56 -0.60 4.61
CA ARG A 376 1.43 -1.72 4.19
C ARG A 376 2.76 -1.19 3.67
N THR A 377 3.77 -2.04 3.60
CA THR A 377 5.12 -1.63 3.17
C THR A 377 5.16 -1.06 1.74
N VAL A 378 4.28 -1.49 0.84
CA VAL A 378 4.10 -0.91 -0.51
C VAL A 378 3.69 0.58 -0.44
N ASP A 379 2.88 0.94 0.56
CA ASP A 379 2.32 2.28 0.75
C ASP A 379 3.32 3.20 1.43
N GLY A 380 3.94 2.72 2.51
CA GLY A 380 5.06 3.39 3.16
C GLY A 380 6.16 3.71 2.15
N LEU A 381 6.50 2.76 1.28
CA LEU A 381 7.51 2.96 0.24
C LEU A 381 7.07 4.03 -0.77
N SER A 382 5.79 4.10 -1.09
CA SER A 382 5.27 5.12 -2.01
C SER A 382 5.38 6.54 -1.43
N ARG A 383 5.20 6.73 -0.12
CA ARG A 383 5.18 8.07 0.50
C ARG A 383 6.49 8.51 1.18
N ILE A 384 7.44 7.63 1.46
CA ILE A 384 8.61 7.94 2.30
C ILE A 384 9.41 9.17 1.82
N ASN A 385 9.55 9.38 0.52
CA ASN A 385 10.27 10.54 -0.04
C ASN A 385 9.60 11.87 0.32
N SER A 386 8.26 11.88 0.38
CA SER A 386 7.49 13.06 0.79
C SER A 386 7.72 13.36 2.28
N VAL A 387 7.79 12.33 3.13
CA VAL A 387 8.07 12.46 4.57
C VAL A 387 9.47 12.97 4.82
N LEU A 388 10.49 12.36 4.19
CA LEU A 388 11.88 12.81 4.29
C LEU A 388 12.03 14.28 3.89
N SER A 389 11.39 14.67 2.79
CA SER A 389 11.40 16.06 2.30
C SER A 389 10.67 17.03 3.24
N ALA A 390 9.58 16.61 3.88
CA ALA A 390 8.79 17.44 4.76
C ALA A 390 9.44 17.65 6.14
N ASP A 391 10.02 16.59 6.71
CA ASP A 391 10.58 16.62 8.07
C ASP A 391 12.06 17.00 8.09
N ASN A 392 12.79 16.70 7.01
CA ASN A 392 14.26 16.77 6.94
C ASN A 392 14.94 16.18 8.20
N PRO A 393 14.61 14.93 8.59
CA PRO A 393 14.90 14.44 9.92
C PRO A 393 16.36 13.94 10.07
N GLU A 394 16.92 14.06 11.27
CA GLU A 394 18.20 13.41 11.62
C GLU A 394 18.04 11.88 11.59
N PHE A 395 16.91 11.38 12.11
CA PHE A 395 16.57 9.96 12.12
C PHE A 395 15.17 9.72 11.55
N ILE A 396 15.04 8.66 10.76
CA ILE A 396 13.74 8.07 10.45
C ILE A 396 13.65 6.71 11.13
N LEU A 397 12.56 6.50 11.88
CA LEU A 397 12.31 5.30 12.67
C LEU A 397 11.25 4.49 11.92
N ILE A 398 11.66 3.42 11.24
CA ILE A 398 10.80 2.64 10.35
C ILE A 398 10.30 1.40 11.11
N MET A 399 8.98 1.29 11.32
CA MET A 399 8.31 0.10 11.85
C MET A 399 7.02 -0.16 11.10
N GLU A 400 7.09 -1.11 10.17
CA GLU A 400 6.04 -1.38 9.21
C GLU A 400 6.09 -2.85 8.77
N GLY A 401 4.99 -3.36 8.24
CA GLY A 401 4.86 -4.76 7.81
C GLY A 401 3.85 -5.58 8.62
N THR A 402 3.25 -5.03 9.70
CA THR A 402 2.22 -5.78 10.45
C THR A 402 0.98 -6.05 9.59
N ASN A 403 0.59 -5.08 8.76
CA ASN A 403 -0.56 -5.21 7.87
C ASN A 403 -0.26 -6.13 6.68
N ASP A 404 0.95 -6.06 6.12
CA ASP A 404 1.40 -7.01 5.10
C ASP A 404 1.37 -8.46 5.60
N ALA A 405 1.80 -8.68 6.85
CA ALA A 405 1.72 -10.00 7.49
C ALA A 405 0.26 -10.44 7.72
N GLY A 406 -0.63 -9.51 8.07
CA GLY A 406 -2.08 -9.75 8.13
C GLY A 406 -2.70 -10.09 6.76
N ASP A 407 -2.21 -9.45 5.69
CA ASP A 407 -2.58 -9.71 4.29
C ASP A 407 -1.87 -10.94 3.70
N GLU A 408 -1.03 -11.62 4.49
CA GLU A 408 -0.26 -12.81 4.08
C GLU A 408 0.67 -12.57 2.88
N ARG A 409 1.24 -11.37 2.77
CA ARG A 409 2.29 -11.08 1.79
C ARG A 409 3.56 -11.85 2.13
N SER A 410 4.40 -12.08 1.13
CA SER A 410 5.63 -12.82 1.38
C SER A 410 6.58 -12.02 2.28
N PRO A 411 7.25 -12.67 3.24
CA PRO A 411 8.31 -12.05 4.03
C PRO A 411 9.37 -11.34 3.18
N GLU A 412 9.67 -11.87 2.00
CA GLU A 412 10.63 -11.32 1.04
C GLU A 412 10.11 -10.02 0.42
N SER A 413 8.84 -9.94 0.00
CA SER A 413 8.22 -8.71 -0.51
C SER A 413 8.23 -7.60 0.55
N ILE A 414 7.88 -7.95 1.79
CA ILE A 414 7.91 -7.02 2.93
C ILE A 414 9.33 -6.50 3.16
N THR A 415 10.31 -7.41 3.22
CA THR A 415 11.71 -7.06 3.48
C THR A 415 12.32 -6.26 2.33
N PHE A 416 11.96 -6.57 1.09
CA PHE A 416 12.36 -5.81 -0.09
C PHE A 416 11.93 -4.34 0.04
N ASN A 417 10.65 -4.10 0.36
CA ASN A 417 10.12 -2.75 0.52
C ASN A 417 10.78 -1.98 1.66
N LEU A 418 10.95 -2.60 2.84
CA LEU A 418 11.69 -2.01 3.95
C LEU A 418 13.14 -1.68 3.55
N GLY A 419 13.76 -2.54 2.75
CA GLY A 419 15.09 -2.33 2.20
C GLY A 419 15.19 -1.10 1.31
N GLU A 420 14.19 -0.87 0.47
CA GLU A 420 14.12 0.32 -0.39
C GLU A 420 13.84 1.59 0.40
N MET A 421 13.02 1.53 1.44
CA MET A 421 12.83 2.65 2.36
C MET A 421 14.14 3.06 3.04
N VAL A 422 14.93 2.10 3.50
CA VAL A 422 16.26 2.32 4.08
C VAL A 422 17.21 2.95 3.07
N ASN A 423 17.25 2.44 1.83
CA ASN A 423 18.08 3.00 0.75
C ASN A 423 17.75 4.47 0.51
N ARG A 424 16.46 4.82 0.44
CA ARG A 424 15.98 6.19 0.22
C ARG A 424 16.33 7.12 1.37
N ALA A 425 16.23 6.66 2.61
CA ALA A 425 16.64 7.43 3.78
C ALA A 425 18.14 7.75 3.75
N ILE A 426 18.99 6.75 3.45
CA ILE A 426 20.44 6.93 3.30
C ILE A 426 20.76 7.89 2.17
N ALA A 427 20.12 7.74 1.01
CA ALA A 427 20.31 8.61 -0.15
C ALA A 427 19.90 10.06 0.12
N PHE A 428 18.88 10.27 0.97
CA PHE A 428 18.45 11.59 1.41
C PHE A 428 19.43 12.24 2.41
N GLY A 429 20.27 11.44 3.06
CA GLY A 429 21.19 11.87 4.13
C GLY A 429 20.62 11.75 5.54
N THR A 430 19.49 11.05 5.70
CA THR A 430 18.87 10.73 6.99
C THR A 430 19.41 9.39 7.52
N ARG A 431 19.49 9.22 8.84
CA ARG A 431 19.94 7.98 9.47
C ARG A 431 18.74 7.04 9.68
N PRO A 432 18.62 5.92 8.93
CA PRO A 432 17.53 4.98 9.16
C PRO A 432 17.77 4.14 10.42
N VAL A 433 16.72 3.98 11.20
CA VAL A 433 16.63 2.99 12.28
C VAL A 433 15.42 2.11 11.97
N VAL A 434 15.64 0.82 11.79
CA VAL A 434 14.63 -0.14 11.37
C VAL A 434 14.22 -1.00 12.56
N SER A 435 12.93 -1.20 12.74
CA SER A 435 12.38 -2.07 13.77
C SER A 435 12.07 -3.45 13.20
N THR A 436 12.16 -4.49 14.04
CA THR A 436 11.35 -5.69 13.84
C THR A 436 9.86 -5.35 13.97
N ILE A 437 9.00 -6.04 13.21
CA ILE A 437 7.54 -6.00 13.38
C ILE A 437 7.23 -6.56 14.78
N THR A 438 6.37 -5.91 15.55
CA THR A 438 6.00 -6.38 16.90
C THR A 438 5.19 -7.68 16.86
N PRO A 439 5.14 -8.47 17.95
CA PRO A 439 4.35 -9.70 17.96
C PRO A 439 2.87 -9.42 17.75
N ARG A 440 2.17 -10.36 17.11
CA ARG A 440 0.71 -10.36 17.00
C ARG A 440 0.15 -11.50 17.85
N LEU A 441 -1.05 -11.31 18.39
CA LEU A 441 -1.78 -12.32 19.15
C LEU A 441 -2.82 -13.06 18.30
N ASP A 442 -2.87 -12.78 17.00
CA ASP A 442 -3.68 -13.50 16.02
C ASP A 442 -2.84 -14.56 15.28
N ASN A 443 -3.45 -15.27 14.34
CA ASN A 443 -2.81 -16.37 13.60
C ASN A 443 -1.78 -15.90 12.57
N HIS A 444 -1.48 -14.61 12.48
CA HIS A 444 -0.51 -14.05 11.52
C HIS A 444 0.91 -13.91 12.09
N ASN A 445 1.13 -14.25 13.37
CA ASN A 445 2.44 -14.09 14.01
C ASN A 445 3.55 -14.95 13.36
N GLY A 446 3.20 -16.09 12.74
CA GLY A 446 4.19 -16.89 12.00
C GLY A 446 4.79 -16.14 10.82
N ASN A 447 3.99 -15.35 10.09
CA ASN A 447 4.48 -14.49 9.01
C ASN A 447 5.36 -13.35 9.57
N VAL A 448 4.96 -12.76 10.70
CA VAL A 448 5.77 -11.77 11.44
C VAL A 448 7.14 -12.32 11.82
N GLU A 449 7.23 -13.54 12.34
CA GLU A 449 8.49 -14.17 12.75
C GLU A 449 9.42 -14.45 11.57
N ASN A 450 8.87 -14.97 10.47
CA ASN A 450 9.59 -15.21 9.24
C ASN A 450 10.14 -13.89 8.66
N THR A 451 9.31 -12.85 8.62
CA THR A 451 9.70 -11.50 8.17
C THR A 451 10.77 -10.90 9.07
N ASN A 452 10.63 -11.00 10.40
CA ASN A 452 11.60 -10.49 11.35
C ASN A 452 12.97 -11.16 11.23
N SER A 453 13.02 -12.43 10.83
CA SER A 453 14.29 -13.10 10.54
C SER A 453 15.05 -12.43 9.39
N LEU A 454 14.32 -11.99 8.36
CA LEU A 454 14.87 -11.26 7.22
C LEU A 454 15.22 -9.80 7.57
N ILE A 455 14.37 -9.09 8.33
CA ILE A 455 14.64 -7.71 8.80
C ILE A 455 15.95 -7.61 9.57
N ARG A 456 16.25 -8.59 10.43
CA ARG A 456 17.52 -8.61 11.20
C ARG A 456 18.74 -8.68 10.28
N GLY A 457 18.67 -9.47 9.20
CA GLY A 457 19.73 -9.52 8.17
C GLY A 457 19.80 -8.25 7.31
N LEU A 458 18.64 -7.68 6.99
CA LEU A 458 18.51 -6.45 6.21
C LEU A 458 19.20 -5.26 6.88
N ALA A 459 18.96 -5.05 8.18
CA ALA A 459 19.54 -3.93 8.92
C ALA A 459 21.07 -3.95 8.88
N GLY A 460 21.67 -5.11 9.12
CA GLY A 460 23.13 -5.30 9.04
C GLY A 460 23.69 -5.08 7.64
N SER A 461 23.05 -5.63 6.60
CA SER A 461 23.53 -5.51 5.21
C SER A 461 23.47 -4.07 4.67
N LYS A 462 22.53 -3.25 5.16
CA LYS A 462 22.37 -1.84 4.76
C LYS A 462 23.05 -0.85 5.68
N GLY A 463 23.71 -1.31 6.75
CA GLY A 463 24.32 -0.44 7.76
C GLY A 463 23.31 0.41 8.56
N ALA A 464 22.04 -0.02 8.59
CA ALA A 464 20.99 0.62 9.40
C ALA A 464 21.04 0.08 10.84
N THR A 465 20.65 0.90 11.81
CA THR A 465 20.53 0.41 13.19
C THR A 465 19.23 -0.39 13.34
N LEU A 466 19.32 -1.56 13.95
CA LEU A 466 18.16 -2.38 14.30
C LEU A 466 17.64 -2.03 15.71
N VAL A 467 16.33 -1.86 15.84
CA VAL A 467 15.60 -1.80 17.11
C VAL A 467 14.67 -3.01 17.19
N ASP A 468 15.00 -4.00 18.03
CA ASP A 468 14.23 -5.25 18.08
C ASP A 468 13.01 -5.14 19.02
N ASN A 469 11.96 -4.44 18.58
CA ASN A 469 10.72 -4.30 19.33
C ASN A 469 9.98 -5.64 19.50
N TYR A 470 10.12 -6.59 18.57
CA TYR A 470 9.60 -7.95 18.74
C TYR A 470 10.15 -8.59 20.02
N ALA A 471 11.47 -8.65 20.15
CA ALA A 471 12.13 -9.22 21.31
C ALA A 471 11.85 -8.43 22.60
N ALA A 472 11.75 -7.10 22.51
CA ALA A 472 11.45 -6.25 23.66
C ALA A 472 10.06 -6.55 24.27
N ILE A 473 9.08 -6.84 23.43
CA ILE A 473 7.72 -7.22 23.85
C ILE A 473 7.68 -8.69 24.28
N SER A 474 8.12 -9.63 23.43
CA SER A 474 7.99 -11.08 23.69
C SER A 474 8.83 -11.58 24.86
N SER A 475 9.85 -10.83 25.28
CA SER A 475 10.61 -11.13 26.50
C SER A 475 9.86 -10.87 27.82
N LYS A 476 8.67 -10.27 27.79
CA LYS A 476 7.86 -10.06 29.00
C LYS A 476 7.05 -11.32 29.29
N SER A 477 7.05 -11.75 30.56
CA SER A 477 6.40 -13.00 30.99
C SER A 477 4.87 -13.05 30.85
N ASN A 478 4.23 -11.92 30.54
CA ASN A 478 2.79 -11.79 30.31
C ASN A 478 2.56 -10.70 29.25
N PHE A 479 3.28 -10.82 28.13
CA PHE A 479 3.31 -9.76 27.12
C PHE A 479 1.95 -9.54 26.45
N GLU A 480 1.06 -10.54 26.45
CA GLU A 480 -0.32 -10.47 25.97
C GLU A 480 -1.12 -9.39 26.74
N SER A 481 -0.82 -9.18 28.02
CA SER A 481 -1.43 -8.12 28.82
C SER A 481 -1.00 -6.70 28.42
N LEU A 482 -0.03 -6.56 27.51
CA LEU A 482 0.39 -5.28 26.95
C LEU A 482 -0.50 -4.83 25.80
N TYR A 483 -1.48 -5.64 25.38
CA TYR A 483 -2.33 -5.35 24.25
C TYR A 483 -3.73 -4.87 24.65
N THR A 484 -4.35 -4.12 23.75
CA THR A 484 -5.78 -3.77 23.81
C THR A 484 -6.63 -4.65 22.89
N ASP A 485 -6.02 -5.19 21.84
CA ASP A 485 -6.60 -6.15 20.89
C ASP A 485 -5.50 -7.13 20.44
N HIS A 486 -5.62 -7.78 19.29
CA HIS A 486 -4.61 -8.76 18.85
C HIS A 486 -3.33 -8.14 18.24
N VAL A 487 -3.27 -6.82 18.07
CA VAL A 487 -2.18 -6.13 17.34
C VAL A 487 -1.69 -4.88 18.07
N HIS A 488 -2.59 -4.15 18.71
CA HIS A 488 -2.35 -2.84 19.28
C HIS A 488 -2.10 -2.89 20.77
N PHE A 489 -1.27 -1.95 21.23
CA PHE A 489 -0.77 -1.91 22.60
C PHE A 489 -1.58 -0.98 23.49
N ASN A 490 -1.65 -1.32 24.77
CA ASN A 490 -2.01 -0.37 25.82
C ASN A 490 -0.79 0.50 26.19
N GLY A 491 -0.99 1.41 27.13
CA GLY A 491 0.05 2.37 27.51
C GLY A 491 1.35 1.75 28.04
N SER A 492 1.29 0.59 28.68
CA SER A 492 2.47 -0.14 29.15
C SER A 492 3.26 -0.74 27.98
N GLY A 493 2.57 -1.29 26.98
CA GLY A 493 3.21 -1.76 25.75
C GLY A 493 3.88 -0.60 24.99
N TYR A 494 3.17 0.52 24.85
CA TYR A 494 3.73 1.71 24.20
C TYR A 494 4.93 2.33 24.93
N GLU A 495 4.97 2.24 26.25
CA GLU A 495 6.14 2.65 27.04
C GLU A 495 7.36 1.77 26.75
N ILE A 496 7.17 0.45 26.59
CA ILE A 496 8.24 -0.48 26.20
C ILE A 496 8.75 -0.15 24.80
N LEU A 497 7.86 0.07 23.83
CA LEU A 497 8.27 0.46 22.47
C LEU A 497 9.07 1.78 22.49
N ALA A 498 8.58 2.80 23.21
CA ALA A 498 9.27 4.08 23.33
C ALA A 498 10.66 3.94 23.99
N GLN A 499 10.78 3.10 25.02
CA GLN A 499 12.05 2.82 25.67
C GLN A 499 13.02 2.08 24.74
N THR A 500 12.55 1.11 23.97
CA THR A 500 13.39 0.33 23.04
C THR A 500 13.94 1.24 21.94
N TRP A 501 13.09 2.08 21.35
CA TRP A 501 13.51 3.13 20.40
C TRP A 501 14.54 4.08 21.00
N PHE A 502 14.27 4.59 22.21
CA PHE A 502 15.18 5.49 22.90
C PHE A 502 16.56 4.87 23.11
N SER A 503 16.64 3.62 23.60
CA SER A 503 17.90 2.91 23.81
C SER A 503 18.68 2.74 22.50
N GLY A 504 18.00 2.42 21.40
CA GLY A 504 18.61 2.34 20.07
C GLY A 504 19.23 3.68 19.63
N ILE A 505 18.46 4.76 19.72
CA ILE A 505 18.92 6.12 19.37
C ILE A 505 20.06 6.58 20.30
N GLU A 506 19.97 6.28 21.60
CA GLU A 506 21.00 6.62 22.57
C GLU A 506 22.32 5.92 22.27
N GLY A 507 22.30 4.64 21.91
CA GLY A 507 23.50 3.93 21.46
C GLY A 507 24.15 4.59 20.25
N ILE A 508 23.34 5.06 19.30
CA ILE A 508 23.82 5.74 18.10
C ILE A 508 24.43 7.11 18.40
N LYS A 509 23.81 7.92 19.28
CA LYS A 509 24.29 9.26 19.65
C LYS A 509 25.41 9.25 20.69
N GLY A 510 25.41 8.28 21.59
CA GLY A 510 26.36 8.14 22.69
C GLY A 510 27.73 7.58 22.27
N GLY A 511 27.85 6.96 21.09
CA GLY A 511 29.08 6.37 20.56
C GLY A 511 30.18 7.37 20.11
N GLY A 512 29.99 8.67 20.33
CA GLY A 512 31.00 9.70 20.08
C GLY A 512 32.01 9.83 21.23
N GLY A 513 32.78 8.77 21.53
CA GLY A 513 33.74 8.83 22.64
C GLY A 513 34.50 7.55 22.94
N GLY A 514 35.33 7.09 21.99
CA GLY A 514 36.48 6.23 22.29
C GLY A 514 36.26 4.71 22.19
N GLY A 515 36.86 4.10 21.16
CA GLY A 515 37.32 2.71 21.19
C GLY A 515 36.98 1.82 19.98
N GLY A 516 37.92 1.68 19.04
CA GLY A 516 38.17 0.39 18.40
C GLY A 516 37.61 0.13 16.99
N CYS A 517 38.25 0.70 15.98
CA CYS A 517 38.59 0.13 14.67
C CYS A 517 37.70 -0.99 14.06
N GLY A 518 36.91 -0.57 13.07
CA GLY A 518 36.42 -1.40 11.98
C GLY A 518 36.20 -0.52 10.75
N THR A 519 37.18 0.32 10.39
CA THR A 519 37.14 1.06 9.13
C THR A 519 37.20 0.06 7.99
N VAL A 520 36.04 -0.33 7.45
CA VAL A 520 35.98 -0.84 6.08
C VAL A 520 36.19 0.37 5.18
N GLN A 521 37.46 0.66 4.89
CA GLN A 521 37.81 1.41 3.69
C GLN A 521 37.17 0.67 2.50
N PRO A 522 36.34 1.32 1.66
CA PRO A 522 35.93 0.71 0.42
C PRO A 522 37.19 0.48 -0.42
N LYS A 523 37.60 -0.78 -0.57
CA LYS A 523 38.52 -1.18 -1.64
C LYS A 523 37.78 -0.98 -2.95
N PHE A 524 38.01 0.16 -3.60
CA PHE A 524 37.67 0.30 -5.00
C PHE A 524 38.54 -0.68 -5.81
N PRO A 525 37.97 -1.53 -6.68
CA PRO A 525 38.77 -2.22 -7.66
C PRO A 525 39.37 -1.17 -8.61
N ASP A 526 40.70 -1.20 -8.74
CA ASP A 526 41.43 -0.38 -9.69
C ASP A 526 40.93 -0.62 -11.11
N LYS A 527 40.78 0.50 -11.85
CA LYS A 527 40.57 0.64 -13.30
C LYS A 527 39.12 0.62 -13.80
N TRP A 528 38.56 1.81 -13.92
CA TRP A 528 37.69 2.15 -15.06
C TRP A 528 38.30 3.32 -15.83
N ASN A 529 38.84 3.02 -17.01
CA ASN A 529 39.17 3.99 -18.04
C ASN A 529 37.88 4.62 -18.55
N LEU A 530 37.63 5.89 -18.23
CA LEU A 530 36.63 6.71 -18.90
C LEU A 530 37.33 7.63 -19.89
N ASN A 531 37.25 7.23 -21.17
CA ASN A 531 37.50 8.12 -22.31
C ASN A 531 36.31 9.09 -22.40
N LEU A 532 36.53 10.35 -22.02
CA LEU A 532 35.58 11.45 -22.23
C LEU A 532 36.13 12.35 -23.34
N GLU A 533 35.42 12.39 -24.45
CA GLU A 533 35.49 13.44 -25.49
C GLU A 533 34.03 13.78 -25.92
N PRO A 534 33.76 14.99 -26.43
CA PRO A 534 32.72 15.85 -25.88
C PRO A 534 31.62 16.24 -26.88
N LEU A 535 30.34 16.17 -26.47
CA LEU A 535 29.21 16.70 -27.25
C LEU A 535 28.33 17.72 -26.50
N LEU A 536 28.65 18.06 -25.25
CA LEU A 536 27.76 18.89 -24.41
C LEU A 536 28.16 20.35 -24.25
N PHE A 537 29.26 20.80 -24.86
CA PHE A 537 29.75 22.18 -24.70
C PHE A 537 29.17 23.20 -25.69
N LEU A 538 28.48 22.77 -26.75
CA LEU A 538 28.05 23.67 -27.84
C LEU A 538 26.61 24.21 -27.73
N THR A 539 25.76 23.69 -26.86
CA THR A 539 24.37 24.16 -26.73
C THR A 539 24.20 25.30 -25.73
N PHE A 540 25.21 25.58 -24.90
CA PHE A 540 25.10 26.53 -23.78
C PHE A 540 25.39 28.00 -24.14
N VAL A 541 25.92 28.30 -25.34
CA VAL A 541 26.32 29.67 -25.72
C VAL A 541 25.22 30.44 -26.47
N PHE A 542 24.15 29.79 -26.94
CA PHE A 542 23.18 30.45 -27.84
C PHE A 542 22.02 31.20 -27.16
N LEU A 543 21.82 31.08 -25.84
CA LEU A 543 20.65 31.65 -25.16
C LEU A 543 20.90 32.93 -24.34
N MET A 544 22.14 33.42 -24.23
CA MET A 544 22.46 34.60 -23.39
C MET A 544 22.43 35.96 -24.10
N PHE A 545 22.05 36.07 -25.38
CA PHE A 545 22.10 37.34 -26.13
C PHE A 545 20.77 37.92 -26.66
N LYS A 546 19.61 37.61 -26.06
CA LYS A 546 18.31 38.14 -26.54
C LYS A 546 17.41 38.85 -25.52
N GLY A 547 17.97 39.38 -24.42
CA GLY A 547 17.17 39.91 -23.31
C GLY A 547 17.45 41.34 -22.83
N MET A 548 17.94 42.28 -23.67
CA MET A 548 18.01 43.70 -23.27
C MET A 548 17.63 44.64 -24.42
N ARG A 549 16.44 45.25 -24.31
CA ARG A 549 15.91 46.50 -24.91
C ARG A 549 14.41 46.47 -24.57
N ARG A 550 13.75 47.44 -23.98
CA ARG A 550 13.91 48.88 -23.68
C ARG A 550 12.80 49.18 -22.67
N TRP A 551 12.98 50.10 -21.73
CA TRP A 551 12.10 51.27 -21.55
C TRP A 551 12.95 52.38 -20.93
N ALA A 552 12.88 53.55 -21.54
CA ALA A 552 13.67 54.75 -21.28
C ALA A 552 12.72 55.94 -21.19
N LYS A 553 13.25 57.07 -20.66
CA LYS A 553 12.69 58.42 -20.54
C LYS A 553 11.87 58.63 -19.25
N VAL A 554 12.10 59.66 -18.44
CA VAL A 554 12.84 60.94 -18.52
C VAL A 554 13.65 61.11 -17.24
#